data_AF-A0A6M4PVC8-F1
#
_entry.id   AF-A0A6M4PVC8-F1
#
_cell.length_a   1.000
_cell.length_b   1.000
_cell.length_c   1.000
_cell.angle_alpha   90.00
_cell.angle_beta   90.00
_cell.angle_gamma   90.00
#
_symmetry.space_group_name_H-M   'P 1'
#
loop_
_entity.id
_entity.type
_entity.pdbx_description
1 polymer ?
#
loop_
_entity_poly.entity_id
_entity_poly.type
_entity_poly.pdbx_seq_one_letter_code
_entity_poly.pdbx_strand_id
1 'polypeptide(L)'
;MLEARVPLAESPSPIRRRLQVPADRRFTRPYLSIQTAMRWENYHRHLFTAPAGASGLRDSEPGHRDGRKALRDTVTATAGDTRD
;
A
#
# COMPACT_ATOMS: atom_id res chain seq x y z
N MET A 1 15.71 1.25 6.36
CA MET A 1 14.26 1.38 6.64
C MET A 1 13.75 2.62 5.95
N LEU A 2 12.47 2.61 5.55
CA LEU A 2 11.80 3.75 4.95
C LEU A 2 10.55 4.09 5.75
N GLU A 3 10.18 5.37 5.71
CA GLU A 3 8.92 5.83 6.27
C GLU A 3 7.89 6.02 5.15
N ALA A 4 6.72 5.39 5.32
CA ALA A 4 5.56 5.62 4.47
C ALA A 4 4.48 6.36 5.24
N ARG A 5 3.84 7.34 4.59
CA ARG A 5 2.66 8.04 5.12
C ARG A 5 1.42 7.49 4.43
N VAL A 6 0.42 7.12 5.22
CA VAL A 6 -0.84 6.56 4.72
C VAL A 6 -1.98 7.46 5.17
N PRO A 7 -2.41 8.42 4.33
CA PRO A 7 -3.63 9.17 4.57
C PRO A 7 -4.86 8.31 4.27
N LEU A 8 -5.93 8.50 5.04
CA LEU A 8 -7.25 8.01 4.65
C LEU A 8 -7.89 9.05 3.74
N ALA A 9 -8.05 8.71 2.45
CA ALA A 9 -8.71 9.56 1.49
C ALA A 9 -10.19 9.75 1.86
N GLU A 10 -10.77 10.89 1.47
CA GLU A 10 -12.21 11.18 1.57
C GLU A 10 -12.79 11.13 3.00
N SER A 11 -11.93 11.19 4.02
CA SER A 11 -12.38 11.30 5.40
C SER A 11 -12.60 12.77 5.77
N PRO A 12 -13.74 13.13 6.39
CA PRO A 12 -13.99 14.50 6.88
C PRO A 12 -13.05 14.89 8.03
N SER A 13 -12.33 13.92 8.60
CA SER A 13 -11.26 14.16 9.56
C SER A 13 -9.92 13.74 8.94
N PRO A 14 -8.82 14.50 9.13
CA PRO A 14 -7.53 14.18 8.54
C PRO A 14 -6.85 13.01 9.26
N ILE A 15 -7.29 11.80 8.97
CA ILE A 15 -6.70 10.58 9.52
C ILE A 15 -5.46 10.23 8.71
N ARG A 16 -4.32 10.17 9.39
CA ARG A 16 -3.04 9.75 8.81
C ARG A 16 -2.29 8.81 9.75
N ARG A 17 -1.59 7.84 9.16
CA ARG A 17 -0.65 6.94 9.86
C ARG A 17 0.73 7.02 9.24
N ARG A 18 1.76 6.81 10.06
CA ARG A 18 3.16 6.67 9.64
C ARG A 18 3.56 5.21 9.85
N LEU A 19 4.08 4.59 8.80
CA LEU A 19 4.54 3.21 8.80
C LEU A 19 6.04 3.17 8.60
N GLN A 20 6.72 2.42 9.46
CA GLN A 20 8.12 2.05 9.26
C GLN A 20 8.17 0.76 8.46
N VAL A 21 8.74 0.82 7.25
CA VAL A 21 8.79 -0.32 6.33
C VAL A 21 10.25 -0.71 6.05
N PRO A 22 10.55 -2.02 5.94
CA PRO A 22 11.82 -2.47 5.40
C PRO A 22 12.10 -1.80 4.04
N ALA A 23 13.34 -1.32 3.87
CA ALA A 23 13.78 -0.69 2.62
C ALA A 23 14.11 -1.71 1.53
N ASP A 24 14.15 -3.00 1.87
CA ASP A 24 14.47 -4.08 0.96
C ASP A 24 13.22 -4.61 0.25
N ARG A 25 13.41 -5.44 -0.78
CA ARG A 25 12.34 -6.00 -1.63
C ARG A 25 11.36 -6.94 -0.89
N ARG A 26 11.40 -6.99 0.44
CA ARG A 26 10.66 -7.92 1.31
C ARG A 26 9.45 -7.30 1.98
N PHE A 27 8.97 -6.12 1.57
CA PHE A 27 7.66 -5.62 1.99
C PHE A 27 6.52 -6.40 1.33
N THR A 28 6.54 -7.69 1.61
CA THR A 28 5.59 -8.70 1.23
C THR A 28 4.38 -8.48 2.12
N ARG A 29 3.21 -8.25 1.51
CA ARG A 29 1.91 -8.01 2.18
C ARG A 29 1.76 -6.60 2.79
N PRO A 30 1.88 -5.53 1.98
CA PRO A 30 1.64 -4.15 2.45
C PRO A 30 0.26 -3.94 3.10
N TYR A 31 -0.75 -4.71 2.67
CA TYR A 31 -2.11 -4.61 3.20
C TYR A 31 -2.19 -4.89 4.70
N LEU A 32 -1.42 -5.87 5.22
CA LEU A 32 -1.47 -6.20 6.65
C LEU A 32 -1.00 -5.02 7.49
N SER A 33 0.12 -4.40 7.11
CA SER A 33 0.67 -3.24 7.81
C SER A 33 -0.30 -2.05 7.82
N ILE A 34 -0.98 -1.80 6.70
CA ILE A 34 -1.97 -0.73 6.58
C ILE A 34 -3.20 -1.04 7.42
N GLN A 35 -3.75 -2.25 7.31
CA GLN A 35 -4.92 -2.68 8.07
C GLN A 35 -4.66 -2.61 9.58
N THR A 36 -3.51 -3.10 10.05
CA THR A 36 -3.13 -3.00 11.46
C THR A 36 -3.05 -1.54 11.93
N ALA A 37 -2.41 -0.65 11.15
CA ALA A 37 -2.29 0.76 11.54
C ALA A 37 -3.62 1.53 11.50
N MET A 38 -4.55 1.12 10.64
CA MET A 38 -5.91 1.66 10.56
C MET A 38 -6.89 0.96 11.51
N ARG A 39 -6.47 -0.11 12.20
CA ARG A 39 -7.31 -0.99 13.04
C ARG A 39 -8.47 -1.59 12.25
N TRP A 40 -8.20 -1.96 11.01
CA TRP A 40 -9.13 -2.67 10.15
C TRP A 40 -8.90 -4.17 10.24
N GLU A 41 -10.00 -4.90 10.20
CA GLU A 41 -9.97 -6.36 10.03
C GLU A 41 -9.86 -6.71 8.54
N ASN A 42 -9.20 -7.81 8.23
CA ASN A 42 -8.91 -8.22 6.84
C ASN A 42 -10.13 -8.90 6.15
N TYR A 43 -11.33 -8.33 6.29
CA TYR A 43 -12.57 -8.91 5.74
C TYR A 43 -12.80 -8.62 4.27
N HIS A 44 -12.20 -7.55 3.73
CA HIS A 44 -12.45 -7.10 2.37
C HIS A 44 -11.23 -7.27 1.46
N ARG A 45 -11.49 -7.52 0.18
CA ARG A 45 -10.45 -7.54 -0.85
C ARG A 45 -9.83 -6.15 -1.00
N HIS A 46 -8.56 -6.14 -1.37
CA HIS A 46 -7.78 -4.92 -1.55
C HIS A 46 -6.96 -4.99 -2.82
N LEU A 47 -6.77 -3.83 -3.46
CA LEU A 47 -5.96 -3.64 -4.65
C LEU A 47 -5.06 -2.42 -4.43
N PHE A 48 -3.78 -2.55 -4.77
CA PHE A 48 -2.80 -1.48 -4.80
C PHE A 48 -2.45 -1.17 -6.24
N THR A 49 -2.60 0.07 -6.64
CA THR A 49 -2.21 0.53 -7.97
C THR A 49 -0.92 1.34 -7.88
N ALA A 50 0.01 1.05 -8.78
CA ALA A 50 1.28 1.75 -8.93
C ALA A 50 1.58 1.95 -10.42
N PRO A 51 2.52 2.84 -10.79
CA PRO A 51 2.95 3.00 -12.18
C PRO A 51 3.42 1.68 -12.83
N ALA A 52 4.00 0.77 -12.04
CA ALA A 52 4.45 -0.55 -12.49
C ALA A 52 3.32 -1.59 -12.65
N GLY A 53 2.08 -1.21 -12.34
CA GLY A 53 0.87 -2.03 -12.43
C GLY A 53 0.14 -2.19 -11.10
N ALA A 54 -0.96 -2.93 -11.14
CA ALA A 54 -1.78 -3.22 -9.96
C ALA A 54 -1.36 -4.53 -9.27
N SER A 55 -1.53 -4.58 -7.95
CA SER A 55 -1.28 -5.74 -7.08
C SER A 55 -2.42 -5.97 -6.10
N GLY A 56 -2.84 -7.22 -5.96
CA GLY A 56 -3.75 -7.66 -4.92
C GLY A 56 -3.46 -9.10 -4.54
N LEU A 57 -4.12 -9.60 -3.49
CA LEU A 57 -4.26 -11.04 -3.38
C LEU A 57 -5.07 -11.51 -4.60
N ARG A 58 -4.45 -12.37 -5.42
CA ARG A 58 -5.13 -12.98 -6.56
C ARG A 58 -6.22 -13.90 -6.01
N ASP A 59 -7.48 -13.50 -6.09
CA ASP A 59 -8.53 -14.49 -6.32
C ASP A 59 -8.19 -15.17 -7.64
N SER A 60 -8.40 -16.48 -7.75
CA SER A 60 -7.96 -17.34 -8.85
C SER A 60 -8.44 -16.96 -10.27
N GLU A 61 -8.88 -15.74 -10.52
CA GLU A 61 -9.12 -15.18 -11.85
C GLU A 61 -7.80 -14.92 -12.62
N PRO A 62 -7.75 -15.25 -13.91
CA PRO A 62 -6.59 -15.04 -14.76
C PRO A 62 -6.47 -13.55 -15.15
N GLY A 63 -5.43 -12.87 -14.66
CA GLY A 63 -5.09 -11.51 -15.13
C GLY A 63 -4.39 -10.59 -14.12
N HIS A 64 -4.41 -10.91 -12.81
CA HIS A 64 -3.85 -10.02 -11.77
C HIS A 64 -2.46 -10.50 -11.31
N ARG A 65 -1.47 -9.58 -11.30
CA ARG A 65 -0.12 -9.86 -10.77
C ARG A 65 -0.20 -10.07 -9.25
N ASP A 66 0.54 -11.07 -8.77
CA ASP A 66 0.63 -11.41 -7.35
C ASP A 66 1.10 -10.21 -6.51
N GLY A 67 0.29 -9.81 -5.51
CA GLY A 67 0.62 -8.73 -4.58
C GLY A 67 1.89 -8.96 -3.76
N ARG A 68 2.46 -10.17 -3.76
CA ARG A 68 3.81 -10.47 -3.23
C ARG A 68 4.95 -9.85 -4.05
N LYS A 69 4.71 -9.48 -5.31
CA LYS A 69 5.77 -9.05 -6.26
C LYS A 69 5.71 -7.57 -6.67
N ALA A 70 4.56 -6.91 -6.62
CA ALA A 70 4.41 -5.62 -7.33
C ALA A 70 4.91 -4.38 -6.58
N LEU A 71 5.15 -4.44 -5.27
CA LEU A 71 5.75 -3.28 -4.58
C LEU A 71 7.26 -3.12 -4.83
N ARG A 72 7.86 -4.01 -5.63
CA ARG A 72 9.28 -3.91 -5.99
C ARG A 72 9.61 -2.63 -6.77
N ASP A 73 8.63 -2.10 -7.50
CA ASP A 73 8.85 -1.03 -8.48
C ASP A 73 8.09 0.27 -8.11
N THR A 74 7.44 0.32 -6.94
CA THR A 74 6.59 1.45 -6.52
C THR A 74 7.27 2.42 -5.55
N VAL A 75 8.35 2.00 -4.90
CA VAL A 75 9.13 2.89 -4.01
C VAL A 75 10.14 3.68 -4.84
N THR A 76 9.64 4.49 -5.76
CA THR A 76 10.38 5.64 -6.29
C THR A 76 9.78 6.85 -5.59
N ALA A 77 10.59 7.50 -4.76
CA ALA A 77 10.19 8.64 -3.97
C ALA A 77 9.57 9.74 -4.84
N THR A 78 8.27 9.99 -4.69
CA THR A 78 7.73 11.34 -4.88
C THR A 78 7.89 12.10 -3.57
N ALA A 79 9.11 12.61 -3.38
CA ALA A 79 9.29 13.80 -2.58
C ALA A 79 8.57 14.95 -3.32
N GLY A 80 7.45 15.39 -2.76
CA GLY A 80 6.68 16.51 -3.27
C GLY A 80 5.42 16.08 -4.00
N ASP A 81 4.32 15.94 -3.26
CA ASP A 81 3.05 16.42 -3.78
C ASP A 81 2.30 17.10 -2.62
N THR A 82 2.67 18.36 -2.44
CA THR A 82 1.87 19.37 -1.76
C THR A 82 1.14 20.12 -2.86
N ARG A 83 -0.19 20.18 -2.79
CA ARG A 83 -1.06 21.24 -3.34
C ARG A 83 -2.50 20.93 -2.91
N ASP A 84 -3.04 21.75 -2.01
CA ASP A 84 -3.84 22.97 -2.23
C ASP A 84 -5.32 22.61 -2.31
#